data_AF-A0A292RDS7-F1
#
_entry.id   AF-A0A292RDS7-F1
#
_cell.length_a   1.000
_cell.length_b   1.000
_cell.length_c   1.000
_cell.angle_alpha   90.00
_cell.angle_beta   90.00
_cell.angle_gamma   90.00
#
_symmetry.space_group_name_H-M   'P 1'
#
loop_
_entity.id
_entity.type
_entity.pdbx_description
1 polymer ?
#
loop_
_entity_poly.entity_id
_entity_poly.type
_entity_poly.pdbx_seq_one_letter_code
_entity_poly.pdbx_strand_id
1 'polypeptide(L)'
;MFCPNCGKQIPDNANFCEFCGARLNNNNNLANNENDIYNHSYYKNNYKKQPNTKKKQEFSFGKSFLKGVLTMILILLGLLGLVFAKSYFSDNLFSLDKMRYQQYIEDPSMIPELTEPETLSGLVDNLKEVQSFLVLYMNFSDDDMDTKMETFDKYRKEILKIQKFSNSNLLQENVKYQIPQNEKEFKKIQKQYAKILAPVGLMVVADDGYAKYHLQEDNRFTAKKFGKLVPTDVAEYLKLRAKYYQTVMNKDSLTVKPYKLAQRIGDYEKFMNSHKEFRYSDEVNDLLFSYTFIYAFTSDRTDMVYINKKTFVKSDKKFMKKYPSSQLKTMFGHLASSANGISESQFDEMYPYEYEKGLNAIKPDNSELSDIFSTVRKNIMSLKSDDSYEYIYSAESDSWFKYDATRQLKKGDIILARTDSGYDIYDYKYKKTNQTLTTGEPVKFIIKSGKLLAYLPNHLQLSSVESMYGSFSLKPLSIRSIKKFFPNVLIINMATFGDTSVQIDKPSGAKTYMLISTSGMSYDGYRLSGNIEMGELGNIFTVTSDSETQVNFTPSGDGDNYHIYFTTQGVQPQADASVEQPANAE
;
A
#
# COMPACT_ATOMS: atom_id res chain seq x y z
N MET A 1 -46.58 -32.98 -52.32
CA MET A 1 -46.19 -31.66 -52.88
C MET A 1 -44.68 -31.55 -52.92
N PHE A 2 -44.09 -30.56 -53.60
CA PHE A 2 -42.64 -30.34 -53.57
C PHE A 2 -42.31 -29.14 -52.68
N CYS A 3 -41.25 -29.23 -51.88
CA CYS A 3 -40.82 -28.12 -51.05
C CYS A 3 -40.34 -26.96 -51.94
N PRO A 4 -40.89 -25.74 -51.82
CA PRO A 4 -40.48 -24.60 -52.64
C PRO A 4 -39.04 -24.14 -52.36
N ASN A 5 -38.45 -24.54 -51.23
CA ASN A 5 -37.10 -24.13 -50.85
C ASN A 5 -36.01 -25.11 -51.32
N CYS A 6 -36.30 -26.42 -51.41
CA CYS A 6 -35.27 -27.42 -51.76
C CYS A 6 -35.66 -28.39 -52.89
N GLY A 7 -36.88 -28.30 -53.43
CA GLY A 7 -37.33 -29.09 -54.58
C GLY A 7 -37.57 -30.58 -54.31
N LYS A 8 -37.44 -31.05 -53.06
CA LYS A 8 -37.73 -32.44 -52.69
C LYS A 8 -39.23 -32.67 -52.49
N GLN A 9 -39.71 -33.87 -52.86
CA GLN A 9 -41.10 -34.29 -52.65
C GLN A 9 -41.36 -34.51 -51.15
N ILE A 10 -42.50 -34.02 -50.67
CA ILE A 10 -42.93 -34.05 -49.27
C ILE A 10 -44.44 -34.32 -49.18
N PRO A 11 -44.95 -34.85 -48.04
CA PRO A 11 -46.38 -35.06 -47.82
C PRO A 11 -47.20 -33.76 -47.92
N ASP A 12 -48.42 -33.83 -48.45
CA ASP A 12 -49.28 -32.65 -48.71
C ASP A 12 -49.76 -31.94 -47.44
N ASN A 13 -49.64 -32.57 -46.27
CA ASN A 13 -50.02 -32.04 -44.96
C ASN A 13 -48.81 -31.71 -44.07
N ALA A 14 -47.59 -31.72 -44.61
CA ALA A 14 -46.39 -31.42 -43.84
C ALA A 14 -46.30 -29.91 -43.53
N ASN A 15 -46.28 -29.55 -42.24
CA ASN A 15 -46.12 -28.15 -41.79
C ASN A 15 -44.68 -27.63 -41.97
N PHE A 16 -43.72 -28.53 -42.13
CA PHE A 16 -42.30 -28.22 -42.34
C PHE A 16 -41.69 -29.27 -43.27
N CYS A 17 -40.72 -28.87 -44.09
CA CYS A 17 -39.94 -29.79 -44.90
C CYS A 17 -38.94 -30.53 -44.03
N GLU A 18 -39.06 -31.85 -43.94
CA GLU A 18 -38.13 -32.71 -43.19
C GLU A 18 -36.68 -32.67 -43.71
N PHE A 19 -36.48 -32.26 -44.96
CA PHE A 19 -35.15 -32.24 -45.59
C PHE A 19 -34.39 -30.91 -45.44
N CYS A 20 -35.09 -29.79 -45.27
CA CYS A 20 -34.45 -28.47 -45.19
C CYS A 20 -34.99 -27.56 -44.07
N GLY A 21 -35.97 -28.02 -43.31
CA GLY A 21 -36.57 -27.30 -42.18
C GLY A 21 -37.50 -26.15 -42.58
N ALA A 22 -37.75 -25.92 -43.88
CA ALA A 22 -38.59 -24.82 -44.34
C ALA A 22 -40.06 -25.03 -43.94
N ARG A 23 -40.67 -24.00 -43.34
CA ARG A 23 -42.06 -24.00 -42.87
C ARG A 23 -43.01 -23.81 -44.05
N LEU A 24 -44.05 -24.64 -44.12
CA LEU A 24 -44.99 -24.72 -45.25
C LEU A 24 -46.35 -24.25 -44.73
N ASN A 25 -46.61 -22.95 -44.83
CA ASN A 25 -47.86 -22.36 -44.37
C ASN A 25 -48.92 -22.43 -45.48
N ASN A 26 -50.01 -23.14 -45.22
CA ASN A 26 -51.25 -23.09 -46.01
C ASN A 26 -52.06 -21.83 -45.65
N ASN A 27 -52.09 -20.83 -46.54
CA ASN A 27 -53.32 -20.26 -47.13
C ASN A 27 -53.03 -18.97 -47.91
N ASN A 28 -53.57 -18.97 -49.13
CA ASN A 28 -53.38 -18.04 -50.24
C ASN A 28 -53.97 -16.65 -50.02
N ASN A 29 -53.26 -15.61 -50.46
CA ASN A 29 -53.79 -14.59 -51.39
C ASN A 29 -52.63 -13.82 -52.06
N LEU A 30 -52.64 -13.84 -53.39
CA LEU A 30 -51.69 -13.21 -54.32
C LEU A 30 -51.98 -11.71 -54.48
N ALA A 31 -50.94 -10.87 -54.53
CA ALA A 31 -50.68 -9.91 -55.62
C ALA A 31 -49.50 -8.94 -55.32
N ASN A 32 -48.45 -9.06 -56.13
CA ASN A 32 -47.59 -8.01 -56.70
C ASN A 32 -47.03 -6.90 -55.79
N ASN A 33 -45.74 -6.99 -55.43
CA ASN A 33 -44.67 -6.19 -56.05
C ASN A 33 -43.30 -6.51 -55.43
N GLU A 34 -42.28 -6.43 -56.28
CA GLU A 34 -40.87 -6.69 -56.02
C GLU A 34 -40.22 -5.68 -55.05
N ASN A 35 -39.12 -6.15 -54.44
CA ASN A 35 -38.11 -5.43 -53.66
C ASN A 35 -38.50 -5.06 -52.23
N ASP A 36 -38.18 -5.93 -51.27
CA ASP A 36 -37.62 -5.56 -49.96
C ASP A 36 -37.46 -6.79 -49.03
N ILE A 37 -36.34 -7.53 -49.11
CA ILE A 37 -35.84 -8.34 -47.98
C ILE A 37 -34.31 -8.24 -47.92
N TYR A 38 -33.79 -7.90 -46.74
CA TYR A 38 -32.40 -7.72 -46.30
C TYR A 38 -31.83 -6.29 -46.25
N ASN A 39 -32.47 -5.44 -45.45
CA ASN A 39 -31.75 -4.48 -44.61
C ASN A 39 -32.54 -4.23 -43.32
N HIS A 40 -32.15 -4.85 -42.20
CA HIS A 40 -32.46 -4.30 -40.89
C HIS A 40 -31.31 -4.52 -39.89
N SER A 41 -30.50 -3.47 -39.79
CA SER A 41 -29.63 -3.16 -38.66
C SER A 41 -30.43 -2.41 -37.57
N TYR A 42 -30.29 -2.81 -36.31
CA TYR A 42 -30.75 -2.08 -35.12
C TYR A 42 -29.56 -2.03 -34.13
N TYR A 43 -29.00 -0.93 -33.62
CA TYR A 43 -29.44 0.46 -33.44
C TYR A 43 -28.28 1.45 -33.70
N LYS A 44 -28.55 2.51 -34.47
CA LYS A 44 -27.83 3.80 -34.46
C LYS A 44 -28.88 4.89 -34.25
N ASN A 45 -28.95 5.44 -33.04
CA ASN A 45 -29.81 6.59 -32.75
C ASN A 45 -29.25 7.83 -33.45
N ASN A 46 -29.94 8.29 -34.49
CA ASN A 46 -29.82 9.64 -35.03
C ASN A 46 -31.09 10.40 -34.66
N TYR A 47 -30.95 11.44 -33.84
CA TYR A 47 -31.97 12.47 -33.66
C TYR A 47 -32.21 13.19 -35.00
N LYS A 48 -33.45 13.15 -35.52
CA LYS A 48 -33.89 14.01 -36.61
C LYS A 48 -34.56 15.27 -36.04
N LYS A 49 -34.00 16.42 -36.45
CA LYS A 49 -34.63 17.74 -36.40
C LYS A 49 -35.99 17.72 -37.10
N GLN A 50 -36.99 18.37 -36.52
CA GLN A 50 -38.23 18.72 -37.18
C GLN A 50 -38.10 20.07 -37.94
N PRO A 51 -38.88 20.26 -39.03
CA PRO A 51 -38.83 21.45 -39.87
C PRO A 51 -39.58 22.65 -39.26
N ASN A 52 -38.98 23.82 -39.46
CA ASN A 52 -39.49 25.14 -39.08
C ASN A 52 -40.80 25.49 -39.82
N THR A 53 -41.87 25.75 -39.06
CA THR A 53 -42.97 26.61 -39.49
C THR A 53 -42.63 28.07 -39.15
N LYS A 54 -42.40 28.89 -40.18
CA LYS A 54 -42.19 30.33 -40.03
C LYS A 54 -43.49 31.01 -39.61
N LYS A 55 -43.65 31.32 -38.32
CA LYS A 55 -44.45 32.48 -37.88
C LYS A 55 -43.49 33.66 -37.70
N LYS A 56 -43.74 34.76 -38.43
CA LYS A 56 -43.10 36.05 -38.17
C LYS A 56 -43.41 36.44 -36.72
N GLN A 57 -42.40 36.43 -35.86
CA GLN A 57 -42.39 37.13 -34.59
C GLN A 57 -41.42 38.28 -34.73
N GLU A 58 -41.94 39.49 -34.59
CA GLU A 58 -41.17 40.72 -34.49
C GLU A 58 -40.22 40.62 -33.30
N PHE A 59 -38.92 40.79 -33.56
CA PHE A 59 -37.86 40.64 -32.57
C PHE A 59 -37.68 41.96 -31.83
N SER A 60 -38.33 42.09 -30.67
CA SER A 60 -38.08 43.18 -29.71
C SER A 60 -36.76 42.93 -28.96
N PHE A 61 -35.76 43.76 -29.23
CA PHE A 61 -34.35 43.59 -28.84
C PHE A 61 -34.02 43.84 -27.35
N GLY A 62 -35.01 43.88 -26.44
CA GLY A 62 -34.77 44.35 -25.07
C GLY A 62 -34.70 43.31 -23.95
N LYS A 63 -35.45 42.20 -24.04
CA LYS A 63 -35.75 41.37 -22.84
C LYS A 63 -35.39 39.88 -22.93
N SER A 64 -35.28 39.30 -24.13
CA SER A 64 -34.93 37.87 -24.30
C SER A 64 -33.42 37.60 -24.27
N PHE A 65 -32.58 38.58 -24.65
CA PHE A 65 -31.13 38.45 -24.56
C PHE A 65 -30.67 38.39 -23.10
N LEU A 66 -31.29 39.19 -22.22
CA LEU A 66 -30.98 39.21 -20.79
C LEU A 66 -31.25 37.86 -20.10
N LYS A 67 -32.35 37.18 -20.46
CA LYS A 67 -32.68 35.85 -19.91
C LYS A 67 -31.72 34.75 -20.38
N GLY A 68 -31.27 34.83 -21.64
CA GLY A 68 -30.26 33.91 -22.19
C GLY A 68 -28.88 34.10 -21.54
N VAL A 69 -28.48 35.36 -21.33
CA VAL A 69 -27.23 35.69 -20.62
C VAL A 69 -27.30 35.23 -19.16
N LEU A 70 -28.42 35.46 -18.47
CA LEU A 70 -28.58 35.03 -17.07
C LEU A 70 -28.52 33.51 -16.90
N THR A 71 -29.13 32.75 -17.81
CA THR A 71 -29.07 31.27 -17.78
C THR A 71 -27.67 30.76 -18.09
N MET A 72 -26.94 31.39 -19.02
CA MET A 72 -25.55 31.04 -19.33
C MET A 72 -24.62 31.35 -18.15
N ILE A 73 -24.82 32.48 -17.47
CA ILE A 73 -24.10 32.85 -16.24
C ILE A 73 -24.39 31.85 -15.12
N LEU A 74 -25.63 31.40 -14.92
CA LEU A 74 -25.96 30.40 -13.91
C LEU A 74 -25.30 29.04 -14.18
N ILE A 75 -25.20 28.63 -15.45
CA ILE A 75 -24.48 27.41 -15.84
C ILE A 75 -22.98 27.58 -15.59
N LEU A 76 -22.40 28.73 -15.95
CA LEU A 76 -21.01 29.05 -15.68
C LEU A 76 -20.71 29.10 -14.18
N LEU A 77 -21.57 29.72 -13.38
CA LEU A 77 -21.46 29.75 -11.92
C LEU A 77 -21.66 28.37 -11.30
N GLY A 78 -22.52 27.52 -11.85
CA GLY A 78 -22.66 26.13 -11.44
C GLY A 78 -21.40 25.30 -11.75
N LEU A 79 -20.81 25.50 -12.93
CA LEU A 79 -19.54 24.85 -13.31
C LEU A 79 -18.37 25.37 -12.48
N LEU A 80 -18.28 26.68 -12.24
CA LEU A 80 -17.31 27.31 -11.34
C LEU A 80 -17.51 26.79 -9.91
N GLY A 81 -18.73 26.72 -9.42
CA GLY A 81 -19.07 26.15 -8.12
C GLY A 81 -18.64 24.69 -7.99
N LEU A 82 -18.80 23.87 -9.04
CA LEU A 82 -18.29 22.50 -9.08
C LEU A 82 -16.76 22.42 -9.10
N VAL A 83 -16.08 23.35 -9.78
CA VAL A 83 -14.61 23.43 -9.78
C VAL A 83 -14.08 23.86 -8.42
N PHE A 84 -14.68 24.88 -7.80
CA PHE A 84 -14.32 25.34 -6.46
C PHE A 84 -14.64 24.28 -5.39
N ALA A 85 -15.80 23.63 -5.47
CA ALA A 85 -16.14 22.51 -4.60
C ALA A 85 -15.13 21.37 -4.76
N LYS A 86 -14.76 21.01 -6.00
CA LYS A 86 -13.76 19.97 -6.24
C LYS A 86 -12.42 20.32 -5.60
N SER A 87 -11.96 21.56 -5.70
CA SER A 87 -10.70 22.00 -5.08
C SER A 87 -10.78 22.01 -3.54
N TYR A 88 -11.86 22.56 -2.98
CA TYR A 88 -12.03 22.68 -1.53
C TYR A 88 -12.27 21.32 -0.86
N PHE A 89 -13.03 20.42 -1.49
CA PHE A 89 -13.23 19.06 -1.01
C PHE A 89 -12.04 18.14 -1.29
N SER A 90 -11.26 18.34 -2.36
CA SER A 90 -10.09 17.50 -2.63
C SER A 90 -9.02 17.65 -1.56
N ASP A 91 -8.80 18.87 -1.07
CA ASP A 91 -7.77 19.12 -0.04
C ASP A 91 -8.16 18.49 1.30
N ASN A 92 -9.45 18.53 1.65
CA ASN A 92 -9.98 17.87 2.84
C ASN A 92 -10.06 16.34 2.71
N LEU A 93 -10.31 15.81 1.50
CA LEU A 93 -10.32 14.37 1.27
C LEU A 93 -8.90 13.80 1.28
N PHE A 94 -7.94 14.51 0.68
CA PHE A 94 -6.54 14.14 0.69
C PHE A 94 -5.95 14.19 2.11
N SER A 95 -6.38 15.16 2.93
CA SER A 95 -5.97 15.21 4.33
C SER A 95 -6.54 14.04 5.14
N LEU A 96 -7.80 13.64 4.91
CA LEU A 96 -8.41 12.48 5.57
C LEU A 96 -7.74 11.17 5.18
N ASP A 97 -7.52 10.93 3.89
CA ASP A 97 -6.86 9.71 3.41
C ASP A 97 -5.42 9.63 3.92
N LYS A 98 -4.70 10.76 3.96
CA LYS A 98 -3.37 10.82 4.58
C LYS A 98 -3.42 10.51 6.08
N MET A 99 -4.42 11.01 6.82
CA MET A 99 -4.60 10.68 8.25
C MET A 99 -4.90 9.19 8.44
N ARG A 100 -5.77 8.59 7.62
CA ARG A 100 -6.04 7.15 7.65
C ARG A 100 -4.79 6.33 7.37
N TYR A 101 -3.98 6.73 6.39
CA TYR A 101 -2.70 6.09 6.14
C TYR A 101 -1.77 6.16 7.36
N GLN A 102 -1.69 7.33 8.01
CA GLN A 102 -0.88 7.50 9.22
C GLN A 102 -1.35 6.60 10.37
N GLN A 103 -2.66 6.39 10.55
CA GLN A 103 -3.17 5.46 11.55
C GLN A 103 -2.66 4.03 11.34
N TYR A 104 -2.56 3.57 10.09
CA TYR A 104 -1.97 2.26 9.79
C TYR A 104 -0.46 2.18 10.08
N ILE A 105 0.28 3.30 9.99
CA ILE A 105 1.69 3.35 10.36
C ILE A 105 1.85 3.38 11.88
N GLU A 106 0.99 4.12 12.57
CA GLU A 106 0.93 4.19 14.03
C GLU A 106 0.54 2.85 14.65
N ASP A 107 -0.37 2.11 14.01
CA ASP A 107 -0.76 0.77 14.41
C ASP A 107 -0.77 -0.20 13.20
N PRO A 108 0.38 -0.87 12.93
CA PRO A 108 0.49 -1.83 11.84
C PRO A 108 -0.48 -3.00 11.95
N SER A 109 -1.04 -3.30 13.13
CA SER A 109 -2.04 -4.36 13.28
C SER A 109 -3.38 -4.01 12.60
N MET A 110 -3.63 -2.72 12.35
CA MET A 110 -4.80 -2.28 11.59
C MET A 110 -4.65 -2.53 10.09
N ILE A 111 -3.42 -2.74 9.57
CA ILE A 111 -3.22 -3.00 8.15
C ILE A 111 -3.97 -4.30 7.82
N PRO A 112 -4.90 -4.29 6.85
CA PRO A 112 -5.71 -5.46 6.56
C PRO A 112 -4.85 -6.62 6.07
N GLU A 113 -5.31 -7.84 6.28
CA GLU A 113 -4.72 -9.05 5.73
C GLU A 113 -5.68 -9.62 4.69
N LEU A 114 -5.17 -10.06 3.54
CA LEU A 114 -5.99 -10.86 2.64
C LEU A 114 -6.03 -12.28 3.19
N THR A 115 -7.21 -12.72 3.62
CA THR A 115 -7.40 -14.04 4.23
C THR A 115 -8.30 -14.91 3.36
N GLU A 116 -8.21 -16.22 3.54
CA GLU A 116 -9.14 -17.15 2.90
C GLU A 116 -10.57 -16.90 3.43
N PRO A 117 -11.55 -16.61 2.55
CA PRO A 117 -12.90 -16.26 2.97
C PRO A 117 -13.77 -17.50 3.22
N GLU A 118 -14.60 -17.45 4.26
CA GLU A 118 -15.66 -18.46 4.46
C GLU A 118 -16.91 -18.18 3.61
N THR A 119 -17.21 -16.90 3.36
CA THR A 119 -18.42 -16.44 2.68
C THR A 119 -18.11 -15.45 1.56
N LEU A 120 -19.01 -15.32 0.58
CA LEU A 120 -18.80 -14.36 -0.50
C LEU A 120 -18.79 -12.91 0.02
N SER A 121 -19.63 -12.60 1.02
CA SER A 121 -19.63 -11.28 1.63
C SER A 121 -18.31 -11.01 2.34
N GLY A 122 -17.77 -11.99 3.07
CA GLY A 122 -16.48 -11.90 3.75
C GLY A 122 -15.34 -11.58 2.77
N LEU A 123 -15.29 -12.28 1.62
CA LEU A 123 -14.32 -11.97 0.56
C LEU A 123 -14.45 -10.52 0.07
N VAL A 124 -15.68 -10.07 -0.19
CA VAL A 124 -15.94 -8.73 -0.71
C VAL A 124 -15.55 -7.65 0.29
N ASP A 125 -15.88 -7.82 1.57
CA ASP A 125 -15.54 -6.83 2.59
C ASP A 125 -14.04 -6.78 2.85
N ASN A 126 -13.38 -7.95 2.94
CA ASN A 126 -11.93 -8.02 3.08
C ASN A 126 -11.19 -7.41 1.87
N LEU A 127 -11.64 -7.67 0.64
CA LEU A 127 -11.06 -7.03 -0.55
C LEU A 127 -11.27 -5.52 -0.59
N LYS A 128 -12.38 -4.99 -0.07
CA LYS A 128 -12.57 -3.54 0.03
C LYS A 128 -11.48 -2.94 0.92
N GLU A 129 -11.24 -3.53 2.08
CA GLU A 129 -10.23 -3.07 3.04
C GLU A 129 -8.83 -3.16 2.45
N VAL A 130 -8.46 -4.33 1.91
CA VAL A 130 -7.17 -4.57 1.24
C VAL A 130 -6.93 -3.55 0.13
N GLN A 131 -7.90 -3.35 -0.77
CA GLN A 131 -7.75 -2.41 -1.88
C GLN A 131 -7.76 -0.95 -1.41
N SER A 132 -8.50 -0.62 -0.35
CA SER A 132 -8.47 0.72 0.25
C SER A 132 -7.10 1.00 0.84
N PHE A 133 -6.53 0.08 1.61
CA PHE A 133 -5.17 0.25 2.13
C PHE A 133 -4.13 0.30 1.00
N LEU A 134 -4.24 -0.55 -0.02
CA LEU A 134 -3.33 -0.51 -1.18
C LEU A 134 -3.32 0.87 -1.85
N VAL A 135 -4.48 1.48 -2.05
CA VAL A 135 -4.57 2.84 -2.62
C VAL A 135 -3.88 3.87 -1.72
N LEU A 136 -4.06 3.77 -0.41
CA LEU A 136 -3.40 4.67 0.54
C LEU A 136 -1.88 4.48 0.52
N TYR A 137 -1.42 3.23 0.56
CA TYR A 137 -0.01 2.86 0.50
C TYR A 137 0.67 3.39 -0.78
N MET A 138 0.06 3.18 -1.95
CA MET A 138 0.61 3.67 -3.22
C MET A 138 0.71 5.21 -3.26
N ASN A 139 -0.23 5.92 -2.64
CA ASN A 139 -0.26 7.39 -2.64
C ASN A 139 0.66 8.04 -1.59
N PHE A 140 0.75 7.44 -0.40
CA PHE A 140 1.29 8.13 0.79
C PHE A 140 2.51 7.46 1.41
N SER A 141 2.84 6.22 1.02
CA SER A 141 4.09 5.61 1.48
C SER A 141 5.29 6.40 1.00
N ASP A 142 6.30 6.50 1.85
CA ASP A 142 7.62 7.07 1.53
C ASP A 142 8.49 6.05 0.75
N ASP A 143 8.04 4.81 0.59
CA ASP A 143 8.71 3.78 -0.21
C ASP A 143 8.89 4.24 -1.67
N ASP A 144 9.99 3.79 -2.26
CA ASP A 144 10.27 3.99 -3.68
C ASP A 144 9.24 3.26 -4.57
N MET A 145 9.21 3.62 -5.85
CA MET A 145 8.23 3.09 -6.78
C MET A 145 8.38 1.58 -7.01
N ASP A 146 9.59 1.03 -6.97
CA ASP A 146 9.80 -0.40 -7.20
C ASP A 146 9.26 -1.21 -6.02
N THR A 147 9.53 -0.80 -4.79
CA THR A 147 8.97 -1.41 -3.57
C THR A 147 7.42 -1.34 -3.57
N LYS A 148 6.86 -0.22 -4.00
CA LYS A 148 5.40 -0.07 -4.19
C LYS A 148 4.85 -1.03 -5.23
N MET A 149 5.56 -1.18 -6.35
CA MET A 149 5.17 -2.08 -7.43
C MET A 149 5.24 -3.55 -7.00
N GLU A 150 6.21 -3.97 -6.19
CA GLU A 150 6.24 -5.33 -5.64
C GLU A 150 4.99 -5.64 -4.81
N THR A 151 4.52 -4.68 -4.02
CA THR A 151 3.28 -4.83 -3.24
C THR A 151 2.05 -4.90 -4.15
N PHE A 152 2.00 -4.08 -5.19
CA PHE A 152 0.94 -4.15 -6.22
C PHE A 152 0.97 -5.49 -6.99
N ASP A 153 2.15 -6.02 -7.27
CA ASP A 153 2.36 -7.30 -7.96
C ASP A 153 1.84 -8.46 -7.12
N LYS A 154 2.14 -8.47 -5.82
CA LYS A 154 1.57 -9.43 -4.86
C LYS A 154 0.04 -9.38 -4.90
N TYR A 155 -0.56 -8.19 -4.84
CA TYR A 155 -2.00 -8.03 -4.97
C TYR A 155 -2.52 -8.65 -6.27
N ARG A 156 -1.93 -8.34 -7.43
CA ARG A 156 -2.37 -8.90 -8.73
C ARG A 156 -2.27 -10.42 -8.77
N LYS A 157 -1.21 -11.01 -8.22
CA LYS A 157 -1.03 -12.47 -8.14
C LYS A 157 -2.10 -13.13 -7.26
N GLU A 158 -2.42 -12.54 -6.12
CA GLU A 158 -3.51 -13.03 -5.26
C GLU A 158 -4.89 -12.93 -5.94
N ILE A 159 -5.13 -11.89 -6.75
CA ILE A 159 -6.36 -11.78 -7.55
C ILE A 159 -6.48 -12.91 -8.59
N LEU A 160 -5.37 -13.45 -9.11
CA LEU A 160 -5.43 -14.61 -10.03
C LEU A 160 -5.92 -15.89 -9.32
N LYS A 161 -5.61 -16.05 -8.03
CA LYS A 161 -6.04 -17.21 -7.21
C LYS A 161 -7.54 -17.24 -6.95
N ILE A 162 -8.22 -16.10 -7.02
CA ILE A 162 -9.67 -15.98 -6.80
C ILE A 162 -10.49 -16.85 -7.77
N GLN A 163 -9.91 -17.26 -8.91
CA GLN A 163 -10.54 -18.20 -9.86
C GLN A 163 -10.87 -19.57 -9.28
N LYS A 164 -10.28 -19.96 -8.14
CA LYS A 164 -10.68 -21.18 -7.41
C LYS A 164 -12.08 -21.09 -6.81
N PHE A 165 -12.58 -19.88 -6.56
CA PHE A 165 -13.93 -19.67 -6.02
C PHE A 165 -14.97 -19.75 -7.13
N SER A 166 -15.93 -20.66 -6.96
CA SER A 166 -16.89 -21.10 -7.96
C SER A 166 -18.26 -21.42 -7.36
N ASN A 167 -19.18 -21.83 -8.23
CA ASN A 167 -20.49 -22.35 -7.87
C ASN A 167 -20.48 -23.67 -7.08
N SER A 168 -19.32 -24.28 -6.86
CA SER A 168 -19.17 -25.45 -5.98
C SER A 168 -18.67 -25.11 -4.58
N ASN A 169 -18.35 -23.85 -4.28
CA ASN A 169 -17.90 -23.42 -2.96
C ASN A 169 -18.55 -22.06 -2.58
N LEU A 170 -17.78 -20.97 -2.58
CA LEU A 170 -18.12 -19.64 -2.12
C LEU A 170 -19.36 -19.02 -2.79
N LEU A 171 -19.64 -19.38 -4.06
CA LEU A 171 -20.77 -18.80 -4.77
C LEU A 171 -22.12 -19.45 -4.42
N GLN A 172 -22.16 -20.55 -3.66
CA GLN A 172 -23.40 -21.27 -3.34
C GLN A 172 -24.41 -20.46 -2.50
N GLU A 173 -23.94 -19.48 -1.73
CA GLU A 173 -24.74 -18.78 -0.72
C GLU A 173 -25.86 -17.89 -1.29
N ASN A 174 -25.69 -17.38 -2.51
CA ASN A 174 -26.44 -16.22 -3.00
C ASN A 174 -27.39 -16.48 -4.18
N VAL A 175 -27.38 -17.68 -4.76
CA VAL A 175 -28.25 -18.04 -5.90
C VAL A 175 -28.92 -19.37 -5.63
N LYS A 176 -30.25 -19.44 -5.78
CA LYS A 176 -31.00 -20.71 -5.79
C LYS A 176 -30.33 -21.63 -6.80
N TYR A 177 -29.75 -22.73 -6.33
CA TYR A 177 -29.08 -23.79 -7.08
C TYR A 177 -29.77 -24.12 -8.40
N GLN A 178 -29.41 -23.39 -9.45
CA GLN A 178 -29.73 -23.72 -10.83
C GLN A 178 -28.46 -23.46 -11.62
N ILE A 179 -27.76 -24.55 -11.95
CA ILE A 179 -26.66 -24.51 -12.90
C ILE A 179 -27.24 -23.95 -14.20
N PRO A 180 -26.74 -22.81 -14.70
CA PRO A 180 -27.25 -22.20 -15.92
C PRO A 180 -27.14 -23.19 -17.07
N GLN A 181 -28.21 -23.41 -17.81
CA GLN A 181 -28.22 -24.33 -18.96
C GLN A 181 -27.83 -23.63 -20.26
N ASN A 182 -27.85 -22.30 -20.26
CA ASN A 182 -27.61 -21.47 -21.44
C ASN A 182 -27.11 -20.07 -21.08
N GLU A 183 -26.63 -19.35 -22.10
CA GLU A 183 -26.10 -17.98 -21.97
C GLU A 183 -27.09 -17.01 -21.33
N LYS A 184 -28.38 -17.16 -21.64
CA LYS A 184 -29.43 -16.26 -21.16
C LYS A 184 -29.64 -16.42 -19.64
N GLU A 185 -29.57 -17.65 -19.15
CA GLU A 185 -29.60 -17.94 -17.71
C GLU A 185 -28.32 -17.46 -17.02
N PHE A 186 -27.16 -17.72 -17.61
CA PHE A 186 -25.89 -17.25 -17.04
C PHE A 186 -25.82 -15.72 -16.96
N LYS A 187 -26.32 -14.99 -17.97
CA LYS A 187 -26.42 -13.51 -17.92
C LYS A 187 -27.28 -13.00 -16.77
N LYS A 188 -28.31 -13.75 -16.34
CA LYS A 188 -29.10 -13.38 -15.15
C LYS A 188 -28.27 -13.55 -13.88
N ILE A 189 -27.52 -14.64 -13.78
CA ILE A 189 -26.60 -14.92 -12.66
C ILE A 189 -25.51 -13.84 -12.59
N GLN A 190 -24.85 -13.52 -13.70
CA GLN A 190 -23.87 -12.44 -13.76
C GLN A 190 -24.46 -11.10 -13.29
N LYS A 191 -25.70 -10.78 -13.68
CA LYS A 191 -26.37 -9.54 -13.26
C LYS A 191 -26.69 -9.53 -11.74
N GLN A 192 -26.97 -10.68 -11.14
CA GLN A 192 -27.19 -10.80 -9.70
C GLN A 192 -25.89 -10.52 -8.94
N TYR A 193 -24.81 -11.23 -9.29
CA TYR A 193 -23.51 -11.05 -8.64
C TYR A 193 -22.85 -9.71 -8.94
N ALA A 194 -23.11 -9.09 -10.10
CA ALA A 194 -22.50 -7.81 -10.47
C ALA A 194 -22.71 -6.71 -9.41
N LYS A 195 -23.84 -6.71 -8.70
CA LYS A 195 -24.10 -5.72 -7.62
C LYS A 195 -23.16 -5.90 -6.43
N ILE A 196 -22.79 -7.15 -6.15
CA ILE A 196 -21.97 -7.54 -4.99
C ILE A 196 -20.47 -7.44 -5.34
N LEU A 197 -20.10 -7.86 -6.55
CA LEU A 197 -18.69 -8.02 -6.96
C LEU A 197 -18.08 -6.77 -7.63
N ALA A 198 -18.88 -5.94 -8.30
CA ALA A 198 -18.36 -4.75 -9.00
C ALA A 198 -17.62 -3.76 -8.09
N PRO A 199 -18.00 -3.53 -6.81
CA PRO A 199 -17.27 -2.66 -5.89
C PRO A 199 -15.82 -3.08 -5.64
N VAL A 200 -15.51 -4.38 -5.79
CA VAL A 200 -14.18 -4.95 -5.59
C VAL A 200 -13.52 -5.40 -6.88
N GLY A 201 -14.13 -5.10 -8.03
CA GLY A 201 -13.55 -5.41 -9.33
C GLY A 201 -13.53 -6.90 -9.66
N LEU A 202 -14.51 -7.66 -9.19
CA LEU A 202 -14.68 -9.06 -9.55
C LEU A 202 -15.90 -9.23 -10.45
N MET A 203 -15.89 -10.30 -11.24
CA MET A 203 -17.01 -10.74 -12.07
C MET A 203 -17.10 -12.25 -12.10
N VAL A 204 -18.28 -12.77 -12.44
CA VAL A 204 -18.48 -14.21 -12.64
C VAL A 204 -18.28 -14.54 -14.11
N VAL A 205 -17.49 -15.57 -14.37
CA VAL A 205 -17.27 -16.14 -15.71
C VAL A 205 -17.61 -17.62 -15.68
N ALA A 206 -18.30 -18.09 -16.72
CA ALA A 206 -18.67 -19.49 -16.86
C ALA A 206 -17.62 -20.23 -17.67
N ASP A 207 -17.41 -21.46 -17.27
CA ASP A 207 -16.69 -22.48 -17.99
C ASP A 207 -17.50 -22.89 -19.23
N ASP A 208 -16.88 -23.66 -20.12
CA ASP A 208 -17.56 -24.18 -21.29
C ASP A 208 -18.77 -25.04 -20.90
N GLY A 209 -19.91 -24.72 -21.52
CA GLY A 209 -21.17 -25.43 -21.23
C GLY A 209 -21.84 -25.03 -19.90
N TYR A 210 -21.39 -23.97 -19.22
CA TYR A 210 -22.07 -23.37 -18.06
C TYR A 210 -22.18 -24.27 -16.82
N ALA A 211 -21.55 -25.45 -16.83
CA ALA A 211 -21.60 -26.42 -15.74
C ALA A 211 -20.90 -25.90 -14.47
N LYS A 212 -19.85 -25.11 -14.66
CA LYS A 212 -19.13 -24.41 -13.62
C LYS A 212 -19.01 -22.94 -13.98
N TYR A 213 -19.01 -22.09 -12.97
CA TYR A 213 -18.70 -20.69 -13.09
C TYR A 213 -17.92 -20.22 -11.87
N HIS A 214 -16.98 -19.33 -12.10
CA HIS A 214 -15.98 -18.91 -11.13
C HIS A 214 -15.78 -17.40 -11.13
N LEU A 215 -15.10 -16.90 -10.10
CA LEU A 215 -14.75 -15.50 -9.98
C LEU A 215 -13.54 -15.16 -10.84
N GLN A 216 -13.54 -13.99 -11.48
CA GLN A 216 -12.40 -13.47 -12.23
C GLN A 216 -12.27 -11.96 -12.00
N GLU A 217 -11.06 -11.44 -12.17
CA GLU A 217 -10.79 -10.00 -12.21
C GLU A 217 -11.57 -9.29 -13.32
N ASP A 218 -12.25 -8.19 -12.97
CA ASP A 218 -12.70 -7.19 -13.92
C ASP A 218 -11.57 -6.19 -14.22
N ASN A 219 -10.80 -6.46 -15.27
CA ASN A 219 -9.69 -5.61 -15.71
C ASN A 219 -10.06 -4.12 -15.87
N ARG A 220 -11.33 -3.78 -16.12
CA ARG A 220 -11.78 -2.38 -16.23
C ARG A 220 -11.76 -1.67 -14.88
N PHE A 221 -12.10 -2.39 -13.82
CA PHE A 221 -12.01 -1.88 -12.46
C PHE A 221 -10.56 -1.62 -12.09
N THR A 222 -9.67 -2.60 -12.30
CA THR A 222 -8.25 -2.48 -11.95
C THR A 222 -7.60 -1.30 -12.66
N ALA A 223 -7.80 -1.17 -13.97
CA ALA A 223 -7.30 -0.02 -14.73
C ALA A 223 -7.84 1.32 -14.24
N LYS A 224 -9.12 1.38 -13.84
CA LYS A 224 -9.75 2.60 -13.33
C LYS A 224 -9.26 2.98 -11.93
N LYS A 225 -9.13 2.00 -11.03
CA LYS A 225 -8.80 2.21 -9.61
C LYS A 225 -7.31 2.46 -9.42
N PHE A 226 -6.46 1.67 -10.07
CA PHE A 226 -5.01 1.68 -9.84
C PHE A 226 -4.21 2.32 -10.97
N GLY A 227 -4.77 2.49 -12.18
CA GLY A 227 -4.01 2.96 -13.34
C GLY A 227 -3.44 4.38 -13.24
N LYS A 228 -3.81 5.18 -12.23
CA LYS A 228 -3.18 6.49 -11.95
C LYS A 228 -2.09 6.43 -10.87
N LEU A 229 -1.97 5.29 -10.19
CA LEU A 229 -1.10 5.07 -9.04
C LEU A 229 0.16 4.29 -9.41
N VAL A 230 0.24 3.80 -10.64
CA VAL A 230 1.30 2.94 -11.16
C VAL A 230 2.07 3.64 -12.28
N PRO A 231 3.29 3.17 -12.61
CA PRO A 231 4.06 3.67 -13.75
C PRO A 231 3.29 3.68 -15.07
N THR A 232 3.72 4.54 -16.00
CA THR A 232 2.97 4.83 -17.25
C THR A 232 2.79 3.59 -18.12
N ASP A 233 3.83 2.78 -18.28
CA ASP A 233 3.82 1.51 -19.01
C ASP A 233 2.85 0.49 -18.39
N VAL A 234 2.84 0.36 -17.06
CA VAL A 234 1.88 -0.48 -16.34
C VAL A 234 0.46 0.05 -16.51
N ALA A 235 0.26 1.38 -16.43
CA ALA A 235 -1.04 1.99 -16.66
C ALA A 235 -1.56 1.75 -18.08
N GLU A 236 -0.68 1.78 -19.08
CA GLU A 236 -1.00 1.44 -20.47
C GLU A 236 -1.37 -0.04 -20.62
N TYR A 237 -0.64 -0.94 -19.98
CA TYR A 237 -0.95 -2.37 -19.94
C TYR A 237 -2.33 -2.63 -19.31
N LEU A 238 -2.63 -2.03 -18.15
CA LEU A 238 -3.93 -2.17 -17.50
C LEU A 238 -5.06 -1.62 -18.40
N LYS A 239 -4.84 -0.52 -19.12
CA LYS A 239 -5.81 -0.02 -20.12
C LYS A 239 -5.99 -0.99 -21.28
N LEU A 240 -4.93 -1.64 -21.74
CA LEU A 240 -4.99 -2.65 -22.80
C LEU A 240 -5.82 -3.86 -22.35
N ARG A 241 -5.58 -4.35 -21.13
CA ARG A 241 -6.39 -5.39 -20.47
C ARG A 241 -7.86 -4.98 -20.34
N ALA A 242 -8.12 -3.76 -19.86
CA ALA A 242 -9.48 -3.22 -19.73
C ALA A 242 -10.21 -3.08 -21.08
N LYS A 243 -9.51 -2.67 -22.15
CA LYS A 243 -10.05 -2.59 -23.51
C LYS A 243 -10.49 -3.97 -24.02
N TYR A 244 -9.79 -5.01 -23.59
CA TYR A 244 -9.93 -6.39 -24.04
C TYR A 244 -10.42 -7.34 -22.95
N TYR A 245 -11.29 -6.85 -22.06
CA TYR A 245 -11.81 -7.60 -20.90
C TYR A 245 -12.73 -8.78 -21.25
N GLN A 246 -13.27 -8.83 -22.47
CA GLN A 246 -14.22 -9.87 -22.88
C GLN A 246 -13.51 -11.20 -23.10
N THR A 247 -14.12 -12.30 -22.63
CA THR A 247 -13.74 -13.67 -23.00
C THR A 247 -13.80 -13.84 -24.51
N VAL A 248 -12.90 -14.64 -25.07
CA VAL A 248 -12.73 -14.79 -26.53
C VAL A 248 -13.37 -16.06 -27.09
N MET A 249 -13.58 -17.06 -26.25
CA MET A 249 -14.09 -18.39 -26.61
C MET A 249 -15.32 -18.76 -25.78
N ASN A 250 -16.18 -19.58 -26.36
CA ASN A 250 -17.23 -20.34 -25.68
C ASN A 250 -17.36 -21.68 -26.40
N LYS A 251 -16.97 -22.76 -25.73
CA LYS A 251 -16.63 -24.04 -26.36
C LYS A 251 -15.59 -23.78 -27.45
N ASP A 252 -15.81 -24.26 -28.67
CA ASP A 252 -14.84 -24.17 -29.75
C ASP A 252 -14.99 -22.90 -30.63
N SER A 253 -16.05 -22.10 -30.40
CA SER A 253 -16.40 -20.93 -31.22
C SER A 253 -16.01 -19.61 -30.58
N LEU A 254 -15.73 -18.60 -31.42
CA LEU A 254 -15.40 -17.25 -30.97
C LEU A 254 -16.65 -16.51 -30.49
N THR A 255 -16.58 -15.93 -29.29
CA THR A 255 -17.59 -14.99 -28.78
C THR A 255 -17.40 -13.58 -29.33
N VAL A 256 -16.21 -13.30 -29.87
CA VAL A 256 -15.84 -12.01 -30.48
C VAL A 256 -15.68 -12.15 -31.98
N LYS A 257 -16.03 -11.10 -32.74
CA LYS A 257 -15.83 -11.13 -34.19
C LYS A 257 -14.35 -11.37 -34.52
N PRO A 258 -14.00 -12.18 -35.54
CA PRO A 258 -12.61 -12.47 -35.89
C PRO A 258 -11.71 -11.23 -35.99
N TYR A 259 -12.20 -10.16 -36.64
CA TYR A 259 -11.43 -8.91 -36.77
C TYR A 259 -11.13 -8.22 -35.43
N LYS A 260 -11.96 -8.41 -34.40
CA LYS A 260 -11.71 -7.88 -33.06
C LYS A 260 -10.64 -8.67 -32.33
N LEU A 261 -10.60 -10.00 -32.50
CA LEU A 261 -9.53 -10.82 -31.96
C LEU A 261 -8.19 -10.55 -32.68
N ALA A 262 -8.20 -10.47 -34.02
CA ALA A 262 -7.02 -10.04 -34.79
C ALA A 262 -6.53 -8.64 -34.35
N GLN A 263 -7.46 -7.70 -34.10
CA GLN A 263 -7.11 -6.39 -33.57
C GLN A 263 -6.49 -6.49 -32.16
N ARG A 264 -7.02 -7.38 -31.30
CA ARG A 264 -6.47 -7.63 -29.96
C ARG A 264 -5.03 -8.12 -30.06
N ILE A 265 -4.78 -9.14 -30.88
CA ILE A 265 -3.43 -9.69 -31.14
C ILE A 265 -2.47 -8.56 -31.55
N GLY A 266 -2.82 -7.76 -32.56
CA GLY A 266 -1.93 -6.71 -33.06
C GLY A 266 -1.72 -5.56 -32.06
N ASP A 267 -2.69 -5.27 -31.20
CA ASP A 267 -2.51 -4.26 -30.15
C ASP A 267 -1.60 -4.77 -29.01
N TYR A 268 -1.67 -6.06 -28.65
CA TYR A 268 -0.75 -6.69 -27.69
C TYR A 268 0.67 -6.80 -28.25
N GLU A 269 0.82 -7.26 -29.48
CA GLU A 269 2.11 -7.32 -30.18
C GLU A 269 2.74 -5.93 -30.28
N LYS A 270 1.94 -4.90 -30.61
CA LYS A 270 2.41 -3.51 -30.63
C LYS A 270 2.90 -3.05 -29.25
N PHE A 271 2.13 -3.34 -28.20
CA PHE A 271 2.48 -2.96 -26.83
C PHE A 271 3.80 -3.60 -26.39
N MET A 272 3.93 -4.91 -26.63
CA MET A 272 5.14 -5.68 -26.35
C MET A 272 6.37 -5.12 -27.07
N ASN A 273 6.25 -4.83 -28.37
CA ASN A 273 7.35 -4.28 -29.16
C ASN A 273 7.77 -2.85 -28.73
N SER A 274 6.84 -2.06 -28.16
CA SER A 274 7.15 -0.71 -27.66
C SER A 274 7.65 -0.69 -26.22
N HIS A 275 7.57 -1.80 -25.47
CA HIS A 275 7.95 -1.90 -24.06
C HIS A 275 8.82 -3.14 -23.82
N LYS A 276 10.04 -3.16 -24.36
CA LYS A 276 10.93 -4.34 -24.32
C LYS A 276 11.34 -4.76 -22.91
N GLU A 277 11.47 -3.80 -21.99
CA GLU A 277 11.84 -4.03 -20.59
C GLU A 277 10.63 -3.97 -19.66
N PHE A 278 9.44 -4.30 -20.18
CA PHE A 278 8.23 -4.27 -19.38
C PHE A 278 8.24 -5.33 -18.30
N ARG A 279 7.95 -4.93 -17.06
CA ARG A 279 7.94 -5.80 -15.87
C ARG A 279 7.04 -7.04 -15.99
N TYR A 280 5.99 -7.00 -16.82
CA TYR A 280 5.11 -8.16 -17.07
C TYR A 280 5.21 -8.66 -18.52
N SER A 281 6.42 -8.68 -19.08
CA SER A 281 6.67 -9.23 -20.42
C SER A 281 6.08 -10.63 -20.61
N ASP A 282 6.25 -11.49 -19.61
CA ASP A 282 5.82 -12.90 -19.68
C ASP A 282 4.30 -13.02 -19.74
N GLU A 283 3.59 -12.19 -18.96
CA GLU A 283 2.12 -12.13 -19.00
C GLU A 283 1.61 -11.64 -20.37
N VAL A 284 2.30 -10.65 -20.96
CA VAL A 284 1.96 -10.12 -22.29
C VAL A 284 2.23 -11.17 -23.38
N ASN A 285 3.34 -11.89 -23.29
CA ASN A 285 3.72 -12.99 -24.19
C ASN A 285 2.67 -14.11 -24.15
N ASP A 286 2.33 -14.57 -22.94
CA ASP A 286 1.32 -15.60 -22.71
C ASP A 286 -0.05 -15.22 -23.31
N LEU A 287 -0.49 -13.98 -23.11
CA LEU A 287 -1.74 -13.48 -23.69
C LEU A 287 -1.66 -13.39 -25.21
N LEU A 288 -0.54 -12.91 -25.75
CA LEU A 288 -0.34 -12.81 -27.20
C LEU A 288 -0.37 -14.20 -27.85
N PHE A 289 0.35 -15.17 -27.28
CA PHE A 289 0.32 -16.56 -27.73
C PHE A 289 -1.10 -17.12 -27.67
N SER A 290 -1.75 -17.04 -26.49
CA SER A 290 -3.10 -17.57 -26.28
C SER A 290 -4.10 -17.03 -27.30
N TYR A 291 -4.13 -15.71 -27.52
CA TYR A 291 -5.03 -15.11 -28.50
C TYR A 291 -4.71 -15.52 -29.94
N THR A 292 -3.43 -15.64 -30.27
CA THR A 292 -2.98 -16.03 -31.62
C THR A 292 -3.33 -17.49 -31.92
N PHE A 293 -3.10 -18.38 -30.95
CA PHE A 293 -3.45 -19.78 -31.03
C PHE A 293 -4.96 -19.96 -31.18
N ILE A 294 -5.76 -19.34 -30.30
CA ILE A 294 -7.23 -19.35 -30.38
C ILE A 294 -7.73 -18.87 -31.75
N TYR A 295 -7.14 -17.80 -32.29
CA TYR A 295 -7.52 -17.26 -33.58
C TYR A 295 -7.21 -18.22 -34.75
N ALA A 296 -6.13 -18.99 -34.65
CA ALA A 296 -5.71 -19.95 -35.66
C ALA A 296 -6.53 -21.24 -35.64
N PHE A 297 -6.97 -21.69 -34.46
CA PHE A 297 -7.52 -23.04 -34.27
C PHE A 297 -8.98 -23.10 -33.81
N THR A 298 -9.68 -21.98 -33.65
CA THR A 298 -11.14 -21.99 -33.36
C THR A 298 -11.94 -22.78 -34.41
N SER A 299 -12.98 -23.49 -33.98
CA SER A 299 -13.88 -24.27 -34.85
C SER A 299 -14.53 -23.41 -35.93
N ASP A 300 -14.87 -22.15 -35.60
CA ASP A 300 -15.41 -21.19 -36.55
C ASP A 300 -14.50 -21.02 -37.77
N ARG A 301 -13.19 -21.23 -37.59
CA ARG A 301 -12.18 -21.19 -38.65
C ARG A 301 -11.95 -22.57 -39.28
N THR A 302 -11.80 -23.62 -38.46
CA THR A 302 -11.40 -24.95 -38.94
C THR A 302 -12.54 -25.72 -39.61
N ASP A 303 -13.80 -25.47 -39.25
CA ASP A 303 -14.97 -26.20 -39.74
C ASP A 303 -15.41 -25.76 -41.15
N MET A 304 -14.65 -24.84 -41.78
CA MET A 304 -14.73 -24.46 -43.20
C MET A 304 -16.12 -24.09 -43.78
N VAL A 305 -17.05 -23.57 -42.98
CA VAL A 305 -18.27 -22.97 -43.56
C VAL A 305 -17.87 -21.77 -44.44
N TYR A 306 -18.35 -21.71 -45.70
CA TYR A 306 -17.96 -20.69 -46.69
C TYR A 306 -18.10 -19.23 -46.18
N ILE A 307 -19.13 -18.97 -45.38
CA ILE A 307 -19.39 -17.66 -44.75
C ILE A 307 -18.28 -17.31 -43.73
N ASN A 308 -17.88 -18.27 -42.91
CA ASN A 308 -16.81 -18.08 -41.93
C ASN A 308 -15.46 -17.90 -42.62
N LYS A 309 -15.17 -18.69 -43.67
CA LYS A 309 -13.97 -18.55 -44.49
C LYS A 309 -13.81 -17.12 -45.04
N LYS A 310 -14.86 -16.53 -45.63
CA LYS A 310 -14.82 -15.14 -46.10
C LYS A 310 -14.60 -14.14 -44.97
N THR A 311 -15.13 -14.42 -43.78
CA THR A 311 -15.01 -13.53 -42.61
C THR A 311 -13.59 -13.52 -42.05
N PHE A 312 -12.97 -14.69 -41.89
CA PHE A 312 -11.58 -14.82 -41.46
C PHE A 312 -10.61 -14.26 -42.49
N VAL A 313 -10.75 -14.59 -43.79
CA VAL A 313 -9.87 -14.01 -44.83
C VAL A 313 -9.94 -12.48 -44.87
N LYS A 314 -11.13 -11.89 -44.69
CA LYS A 314 -11.27 -10.43 -44.56
C LYS A 314 -10.60 -9.89 -43.30
N SER A 315 -10.67 -10.63 -42.19
CA SER A 315 -10.00 -10.28 -40.93
C SER A 315 -8.48 -10.32 -41.08
N ASP A 316 -7.94 -11.38 -41.68
CA ASP A 316 -6.51 -11.58 -41.91
C ASP A 316 -5.91 -10.47 -42.79
N LYS A 317 -6.59 -10.14 -43.91
CA LYS A 317 -6.19 -9.02 -44.77
C LYS A 317 -6.23 -7.67 -44.06
N LYS A 318 -7.22 -7.46 -43.19
CA LYS A 318 -7.31 -6.24 -42.37
C LYS A 318 -6.19 -6.16 -41.35
N PHE A 319 -5.82 -7.28 -40.73
CA PHE A 319 -4.68 -7.34 -39.81
C PHE A 319 -3.40 -6.90 -40.51
N MET A 320 -3.04 -7.55 -41.62
CA MET A 320 -1.82 -7.22 -42.37
C MET A 320 -1.77 -5.76 -42.85
N LYS A 321 -2.93 -5.18 -43.22
CA LYS A 321 -3.02 -3.77 -43.59
C LYS A 321 -2.83 -2.83 -42.39
N LYS A 322 -3.39 -3.17 -41.23
CA LYS A 322 -3.36 -2.31 -40.04
C LYS A 322 -2.02 -2.40 -39.29
N TYR A 323 -1.38 -3.57 -39.29
CA TYR A 323 -0.13 -3.84 -38.59
C TYR A 323 0.96 -4.27 -39.61
N PRO A 324 1.44 -3.35 -40.48
CA PRO A 324 2.35 -3.72 -41.56
C PRO A 324 3.73 -4.19 -41.10
N SER A 325 4.13 -3.81 -39.88
CA SER A 325 5.39 -4.16 -39.21
C SER A 325 5.28 -5.32 -38.21
N SER A 326 4.11 -5.97 -38.14
CA SER A 326 3.89 -7.16 -37.29
C SER A 326 4.78 -8.31 -37.75
N GLN A 327 5.40 -9.02 -36.81
CA GLN A 327 6.13 -10.26 -37.10
C GLN A 327 5.15 -11.41 -37.39
N LEU A 328 3.93 -11.34 -36.85
CA LEU A 328 2.83 -12.28 -37.15
C LEU A 328 2.26 -12.12 -38.57
N LYS A 329 2.68 -11.10 -39.32
CA LYS A 329 2.19 -10.82 -40.68
C LYS A 329 2.34 -12.01 -41.63
N THR A 330 3.44 -12.77 -41.55
CA THR A 330 3.67 -13.96 -42.37
C THR A 330 2.62 -15.03 -42.09
N MET A 331 2.37 -15.32 -40.82
CA MET A 331 1.35 -16.27 -40.38
C MET A 331 -0.05 -15.85 -40.83
N PHE A 332 -0.42 -14.57 -40.63
CA PHE A 332 -1.70 -14.04 -41.11
C PHE A 332 -1.82 -14.05 -42.65
N GLY A 333 -0.71 -13.91 -43.37
CA GLY A 333 -0.65 -14.08 -44.82
C GLY A 333 -0.99 -15.51 -45.24
N HIS A 334 -0.34 -16.50 -44.62
CA HIS A 334 -0.59 -17.92 -44.88
C HIS A 334 -2.04 -18.31 -44.53
N LEU A 335 -2.53 -17.83 -43.39
CA LEU A 335 -3.91 -18.00 -42.93
C LEU A 335 -4.94 -17.43 -43.93
N ALA A 336 -4.62 -16.33 -44.61
CA ALA A 336 -5.50 -15.71 -45.60
C ALA A 336 -5.56 -16.47 -46.94
N SER A 337 -4.49 -17.21 -47.30
CA SER A 337 -4.39 -17.96 -48.55
C SER A 337 -4.71 -19.45 -48.40
N SER A 338 -4.53 -20.03 -47.21
CA SER A 338 -4.75 -21.44 -46.96
C SER A 338 -6.25 -21.78 -46.98
N ALA A 339 -6.62 -22.79 -47.77
CA ALA A 339 -7.97 -23.32 -47.76
C ALA A 339 -8.28 -24.10 -46.47
N ASN A 340 -7.25 -24.66 -45.83
CA ASN A 340 -7.37 -25.64 -44.75
C ASN A 340 -6.86 -25.14 -43.38
N GLY A 341 -6.57 -23.85 -43.23
CA GLY A 341 -5.96 -23.32 -42.01
C GLY A 341 -4.46 -23.63 -41.90
N ILE A 342 -3.96 -23.82 -40.68
CA ILE A 342 -2.58 -24.23 -40.37
C ILE A 342 -2.62 -25.39 -39.37
N SER A 343 -1.61 -26.27 -39.41
CA SER A 343 -1.38 -27.28 -38.37
C SER A 343 -0.64 -26.69 -37.17
N GLU A 344 -0.61 -27.40 -36.04
CA GLU A 344 0.15 -26.97 -34.85
C GLU A 344 1.66 -26.86 -35.14
N SER A 345 2.26 -27.78 -35.89
CA SER A 345 3.68 -27.68 -36.25
C SER A 345 3.96 -26.43 -37.11
N GLN A 346 3.07 -26.13 -38.05
CA GLN A 346 3.15 -24.92 -38.86
C GLN A 346 2.93 -23.65 -38.02
N PHE A 347 2.08 -23.71 -36.99
CA PHE A 347 1.93 -22.61 -36.04
C PHE A 347 3.26 -22.39 -35.29
N ASP A 348 3.85 -23.45 -34.75
CA ASP A 348 5.12 -23.40 -34.01
C ASP A 348 6.26 -22.83 -34.86
N GLU A 349 6.32 -23.19 -36.16
CA GLU A 349 7.29 -22.65 -37.10
C GLU A 349 7.07 -21.18 -37.47
N MET A 350 5.81 -20.72 -37.50
CA MET A 350 5.45 -19.36 -37.94
C MET A 350 5.26 -18.37 -36.80
N TYR A 351 5.10 -18.83 -35.56
CA TYR A 351 4.96 -17.98 -34.38
C TYR A 351 6.35 -17.49 -33.94
N PRO A 352 6.65 -16.18 -34.05
CA PRO A 352 8.03 -15.68 -33.98
C PRO A 352 8.51 -15.40 -32.55
N TYR A 353 7.69 -15.66 -31.54
CA TYR A 353 7.98 -15.33 -30.15
C TYR A 353 8.22 -16.60 -29.34
N GLU A 354 9.16 -16.53 -28.39
CA GLU A 354 9.33 -17.59 -27.40
C GLU A 354 8.06 -17.68 -26.54
N TYR A 355 7.61 -18.91 -26.31
CA TYR A 355 6.45 -19.17 -25.47
C TYR A 355 6.61 -20.55 -24.81
N GLU A 356 6.06 -20.68 -23.60
CA GLU A 356 5.91 -21.98 -22.97
C GLU A 356 4.52 -22.53 -23.29
N LYS A 357 4.43 -23.82 -23.66
CA LYS A 357 3.15 -24.49 -23.93
C LYS A 357 2.17 -24.50 -22.72
N GLY A 358 2.59 -24.01 -21.54
CA GLY A 358 1.83 -24.02 -20.29
C GLY A 358 1.16 -22.70 -19.85
N LEU A 359 1.43 -21.55 -20.51
CA LEU A 359 0.88 -20.23 -20.14
C LEU A 359 0.98 -19.90 -18.64
N ASN A 360 2.18 -20.00 -18.08
CA ASN A 360 2.41 -20.03 -16.65
C ASN A 360 2.12 -18.69 -15.94
N ALA A 361 2.29 -17.54 -16.59
CA ALA A 361 2.14 -16.22 -15.97
C ALA A 361 0.68 -15.81 -15.72
N ILE A 362 -0.25 -16.37 -16.50
CA ILE A 362 -1.70 -16.12 -16.38
C ILE A 362 -2.47 -17.32 -15.82
N LYS A 363 -1.76 -18.39 -15.44
CA LYS A 363 -2.37 -19.62 -14.95
C LYS A 363 -3.04 -19.38 -13.61
N PRO A 364 -4.30 -19.81 -13.43
CA PRO A 364 -4.93 -19.81 -12.13
C PRO A 364 -4.12 -20.67 -11.16
N ASP A 365 -3.86 -20.12 -9.98
CA ASP A 365 -3.24 -20.82 -8.87
C ASP A 365 -4.33 -21.21 -7.85
N ASN A 366 -4.33 -22.46 -7.43
CA ASN A 366 -5.32 -22.99 -6.50
C ASN A 366 -4.84 -22.97 -5.04
N SER A 367 -3.66 -22.39 -4.76
CA SER A 367 -3.16 -22.21 -3.40
C SER A 367 -4.10 -21.34 -2.55
N GLU A 368 -3.91 -21.41 -1.23
CA GLU A 368 -4.55 -20.46 -0.30
C GLU A 368 -4.15 -19.02 -0.63
N LEU A 369 -5.06 -18.09 -0.33
CA LEU A 369 -4.76 -16.67 -0.40
C LEU A 369 -3.69 -16.33 0.63
N SER A 370 -2.78 -15.44 0.24
CA SER A 370 -1.69 -15.02 1.10
C SER A 370 -1.75 -13.53 1.41
N ASP A 371 -1.12 -13.19 2.53
CA ASP A 371 -1.09 -11.84 3.03
C ASP A 371 -0.12 -10.93 2.24
N ILE A 372 -0.72 -10.05 1.46
CA ILE A 372 -0.07 -9.09 0.56
C ILE A 372 0.82 -8.10 1.33
N PHE A 373 0.46 -7.74 2.57
CA PHE A 373 1.09 -6.66 3.33
C PHE A 373 2.01 -7.13 4.46
N SER A 374 2.27 -8.43 4.58
CA SER A 374 3.20 -9.00 5.56
C SER A 374 4.55 -8.26 5.61
N THR A 375 5.17 -8.04 4.45
CA THR A 375 6.44 -7.30 4.35
C THR A 375 6.30 -5.85 4.79
N VAL A 376 5.20 -5.19 4.43
CA VAL A 376 4.92 -3.79 4.82
C VAL A 376 4.79 -3.69 6.34
N ARG A 377 3.99 -4.55 6.98
CA ARG A 377 3.88 -4.63 8.44
C ARG A 377 5.23 -4.87 9.09
N LYS A 378 5.99 -5.86 8.61
CA LYS A 378 7.31 -6.20 9.15
C LYS A 378 8.27 -5.02 9.06
N ASN A 379 8.31 -4.30 7.94
CA ASN A 379 9.18 -3.15 7.76
C ASN A 379 8.80 -2.02 8.72
N ILE A 380 7.51 -1.72 8.89
CA ILE A 380 7.05 -0.71 9.85
C ILE A 380 7.38 -1.12 11.28
N MET A 381 7.18 -2.39 11.64
CA MET A 381 7.52 -2.90 12.98
C MET A 381 9.03 -2.86 13.23
N SER A 382 9.85 -3.23 12.25
CA SER A 382 11.31 -3.16 12.33
C SER A 382 11.81 -1.74 12.53
N LEU A 383 11.16 -0.75 11.90
CA LEU A 383 11.48 0.66 12.15
C LEU A 383 11.19 1.04 13.61
N LYS A 384 10.09 0.55 14.20
CA LYS A 384 9.76 0.83 15.61
C LYS A 384 10.63 0.08 16.62
N SER A 385 11.26 -1.02 16.22
CA SER A 385 12.08 -1.85 17.10
C SER A 385 13.58 -1.57 16.92
N ASP A 386 13.96 -0.38 16.48
CA ASP A 386 15.37 0.00 16.37
C ASP A 386 15.97 0.14 17.78
N ASP A 387 16.93 -0.72 18.11
CA ASP A 387 17.60 -0.76 19.41
C ASP A 387 18.42 0.51 19.71
N SER A 388 18.65 1.38 18.71
CA SER A 388 19.27 2.68 18.93
C SER A 388 18.32 3.68 19.59
N TYR A 389 17.00 3.50 19.54
CA TYR A 389 16.06 4.46 20.09
C TYR A 389 16.03 4.42 21.62
N GLU A 390 16.40 5.54 22.26
CA GLU A 390 16.53 5.59 23.73
C GLU A 390 15.52 6.53 24.40
N TYR A 391 15.15 7.64 23.75
CA TYR A 391 14.30 8.67 24.36
C TYR A 391 13.27 9.24 23.38
N ILE A 392 12.13 9.67 23.91
CA ILE A 392 11.07 10.36 23.19
C ILE A 392 10.85 11.72 23.86
N TYR A 393 10.82 12.79 23.08
CA TYR A 393 10.29 14.08 23.55
C TYR A 393 8.89 14.27 22.99
N SER A 394 7.95 14.59 23.89
CA SER A 394 6.57 14.89 23.53
C SER A 394 6.32 16.39 23.53
N ALA A 395 5.98 16.92 22.35
CA ALA A 395 5.72 18.35 22.18
C ALA A 395 4.42 18.80 22.89
N GLU A 396 3.43 17.92 23.00
CA GLU A 396 2.15 18.21 23.68
C GLU A 396 2.33 18.45 25.18
N SER A 397 3.23 17.69 25.81
CA SER A 397 3.46 17.74 27.26
C SER A 397 4.77 18.43 27.65
N ASP A 398 5.56 18.90 26.68
CA ASP A 398 6.91 19.45 26.87
C ASP A 398 7.77 18.56 27.79
N SER A 399 7.70 17.24 27.56
CA SER A 399 8.25 16.23 28.45
C SER A 399 8.97 15.10 27.73
N TRP A 400 10.01 14.58 28.36
CA TRP A 400 10.83 13.47 27.91
C TRP A 400 10.43 12.15 28.57
N PHE A 401 10.51 11.07 27.79
CA PHE A 401 10.22 9.70 28.19
C PHE A 401 11.34 8.78 27.69
N LYS A 402 11.55 7.63 28.35
CA LYS A 402 12.32 6.56 27.71
C LYS A 402 11.54 6.04 26.49
N TYR A 403 12.27 5.64 25.47
CA TYR A 403 11.66 5.05 24.28
C TYR A 403 10.91 3.77 24.66
N ASP A 404 9.71 3.62 24.09
CA ASP A 404 8.83 2.47 24.23
C ASP A 404 8.12 2.29 22.90
N ALA A 405 8.39 1.18 22.21
CA ALA A 405 7.83 0.88 20.88
C ALA A 405 6.29 0.74 20.90
N THR A 406 5.69 0.52 22.07
CA THR A 406 4.23 0.43 22.23
C THR A 406 3.56 1.79 22.40
N ARG A 407 4.35 2.85 22.69
CA ARG A 407 3.83 4.20 22.86
C ARG A 407 3.40 4.79 21.52
N GLN A 408 2.14 5.23 21.44
CA GLN A 408 1.67 5.99 20.29
C GLN A 408 2.33 7.37 20.24
N LEU A 409 3.06 7.64 19.14
CA LEU A 409 3.68 8.94 18.87
C LEU A 409 2.67 9.88 18.21
N LYS A 410 2.70 11.16 18.59
CA LYS A 410 1.84 12.20 18.03
C LYS A 410 2.66 13.17 17.19
N LYS A 411 1.97 13.93 16.32
CA LYS A 411 2.60 14.96 15.51
C LYS A 411 3.35 15.97 16.40
N GLY A 412 4.65 16.12 16.14
CA GLY A 412 5.55 16.98 16.90
C GLY A 412 6.39 16.25 17.94
N ASP A 413 6.04 15.01 18.28
CA ASP A 413 6.93 14.14 19.04
C ASP A 413 8.18 13.82 18.22
N ILE A 414 9.28 13.57 18.91
CA ILE A 414 10.55 13.18 18.31
C ILE A 414 11.17 12.02 19.07
N ILE A 415 12.08 11.31 18.40
CA ILE A 415 12.82 10.19 18.95
C ILE A 415 14.31 10.53 18.87
N LEU A 416 15.04 10.28 19.97
CA LEU A 416 16.50 10.30 19.97
C LEU A 416 17.02 8.88 19.79
N ALA A 417 17.80 8.69 18.73
CA ALA A 417 18.45 7.44 18.37
C ALA A 417 19.96 7.56 18.61
N ARG A 418 20.51 6.69 19.45
CA ARG A 418 21.94 6.70 19.83
C ARG A 418 22.84 6.44 18.63
N THR A 419 23.93 7.20 18.55
CA THR A 419 25.03 7.02 17.59
C THR A 419 26.37 7.04 18.33
N ASP A 420 27.48 6.81 17.62
CA ASP A 420 28.82 6.81 18.22
C ASP A 420 29.24 8.18 18.81
N SER A 421 28.67 9.28 18.31
CA SER A 421 29.05 10.65 18.70
C SER A 421 27.91 11.48 19.31
N GLY A 422 26.79 10.84 19.65
CA GLY A 422 25.62 11.52 20.21
C GLY A 422 24.31 10.84 19.81
N TYR A 423 23.38 11.62 19.28
CA TYR A 423 22.07 11.12 18.86
C TYR A 423 21.63 11.70 17.52
N ASP A 424 21.12 10.84 16.65
CA ASP A 424 20.29 11.24 15.52
C ASP A 424 18.86 11.55 15.99
N ILE A 425 18.22 12.51 15.33
CA ILE A 425 16.84 12.91 15.66
C ILE A 425 15.90 12.38 14.59
N TYR A 426 14.90 11.62 15.01
CA TYR A 426 13.83 11.11 14.17
C TYR A 426 12.51 11.80 14.54
N ASP A 427 11.65 11.99 13.55
CA ASP A 427 10.30 12.50 13.80
C ASP A 427 9.35 11.40 14.31
N TYR A 428 8.12 11.78 14.66
CA TYR A 428 7.05 10.89 15.08
C TYR A 428 6.67 9.78 14.07
N LYS A 429 7.21 9.81 12.85
CA LYS A 429 7.03 8.80 11.81
C LYS A 429 8.28 7.96 11.57
N TYR A 430 9.25 8.01 12.47
CA TYR A 430 10.50 7.28 12.33
C TYR A 430 11.32 7.72 11.12
N LYS A 431 11.16 8.98 10.68
CA LYS A 431 11.99 9.56 9.62
C LYS A 431 13.15 10.33 10.22
N LYS A 432 14.37 9.96 9.86
CA LYS A 432 15.57 10.69 10.25
C LYS A 432 15.48 12.14 9.75
N THR A 433 15.67 13.08 10.66
CA THR A 433 15.75 14.50 10.35
C THR A 433 17.19 14.89 10.01
N ASN A 434 17.40 16.09 9.48
CA ASN A 434 18.75 16.61 9.23
C ASN A 434 19.45 17.09 10.51
N GLN A 435 18.87 16.86 11.68
CA GLN A 435 19.38 17.35 12.95
C GLN A 435 19.99 16.21 13.77
N THR A 436 20.97 16.58 14.58
CA THR A 436 21.62 15.69 15.53
C THR A 436 21.80 16.41 16.86
N LEU A 437 21.82 15.65 17.95
CA LEU A 437 22.28 16.12 19.25
C LEU A 437 23.70 15.60 19.45
N THR A 438 24.68 16.47 19.24
CA THR A 438 26.09 16.14 19.47
C THR A 438 26.42 16.33 20.94
N THR A 439 26.99 15.31 21.58
CA THR A 439 27.41 15.38 22.98
C THR A 439 28.89 15.69 23.14
N GLY A 440 29.71 15.42 22.10
CA GLY A 440 31.16 15.66 22.08
C GLY A 440 31.98 14.68 22.92
N GLU A 441 31.40 14.14 23.99
CA GLU A 441 32.01 13.19 24.93
C GLU A 441 30.98 12.18 25.45
N PRO A 442 31.39 11.13 26.19
CA PRO A 442 30.46 10.20 26.85
C PRO A 442 29.57 10.92 27.86
N VAL A 443 28.26 10.92 27.61
CA VAL A 443 27.25 11.56 28.47
C VAL A 443 26.33 10.51 29.06
N LYS A 444 25.95 10.69 30.34
CA LYS A 444 24.89 9.90 30.97
C LYS A 444 23.59 10.70 31.01
N PHE A 445 22.55 10.14 30.41
CA PHE A 445 21.22 10.75 30.37
C PHE A 445 20.29 10.20 31.45
N ILE A 446 19.54 11.09 32.10
CA ILE A 446 18.48 10.73 33.05
C ILE A 446 17.24 11.60 32.80
N ILE A 447 16.07 11.07 33.13
CA ILE A 447 14.81 11.84 33.08
C ILE A 447 14.42 12.21 34.51
N LYS A 448 14.26 13.50 34.78
CA LYS A 448 13.73 14.04 36.05
C LYS A 448 12.69 15.11 35.78
N SER A 449 11.52 14.97 36.41
CA SER A 449 10.42 15.94 36.30
C SER A 449 10.07 16.27 34.83
N GLY A 450 10.06 15.27 33.96
CA GLY A 450 9.79 15.42 32.52
C GLY A 450 10.92 16.03 31.70
N LYS A 451 12.08 16.39 32.29
CA LYS A 451 13.23 16.91 31.54
C LYS A 451 14.33 15.86 31.40
N LEU A 452 14.93 15.80 30.21
CA LEU A 452 16.09 14.98 29.93
C LEU A 452 17.35 15.75 30.34
N LEU A 453 18.02 15.25 31.36
CA LEU A 453 19.25 15.82 31.90
C LEU A 453 20.44 14.99 31.42
N ALA A 454 21.50 15.71 31.06
CA ALA A 454 22.73 15.19 30.51
C ALA A 454 23.86 15.46 31.51
N TYR A 455 24.45 14.41 32.06
CA TYR A 455 25.61 14.49 32.92
C TYR A 455 26.89 14.20 32.14
N LEU A 456 27.79 15.17 32.10
CA LEU A 456 29.13 15.08 31.51
C LEU A 456 30.12 14.75 32.64
N PRO A 457 30.61 13.51 32.75
CA PRO A 457 31.45 13.09 33.87
C PRO A 457 32.76 13.88 33.96
N ASN A 458 33.42 14.08 32.81
CA ASN A 458 34.70 14.78 32.73
C ASN A 458 34.58 16.26 33.11
N HIS A 459 33.40 16.87 33.02
CA HIS A 459 33.22 18.27 33.38
C HIS A 459 32.46 18.46 34.69
N LEU A 460 32.07 17.36 35.36
CA LEU A 460 31.12 17.37 36.48
C LEU A 460 29.91 18.28 36.20
N GLN A 461 29.44 18.30 34.95
CA GLN A 461 28.46 19.27 34.49
C GLN A 461 27.13 18.59 34.26
N LEU A 462 26.05 19.22 34.75
CA LEU A 462 24.69 18.81 34.44
C LEU A 462 24.06 19.83 33.50
N SER A 463 23.58 19.35 32.37
CA SER A 463 22.90 20.13 31.34
C SER A 463 21.48 19.62 31.14
N SER A 464 20.55 20.48 30.71
CA SER A 464 19.25 20.04 30.21
C SER A 464 19.26 20.00 28.68
N VAL A 465 18.62 18.99 28.10
CA VAL A 465 18.32 18.98 26.68
C VAL A 465 17.14 19.93 26.43
N GLU A 466 17.39 21.06 25.79
CA GLU A 466 16.37 22.06 25.44
C GLU A 466 16.09 22.05 23.94
N SER A 467 14.81 22.27 23.58
CA SER A 467 14.40 22.52 22.20
C SER A 467 14.37 24.03 21.93
N MET A 468 15.16 24.50 20.98
CA MET A 468 15.16 25.88 20.50
C MET A 468 14.95 25.90 18.99
N TYR A 469 13.87 26.55 18.54
CA TYR A 469 13.52 26.67 17.11
C TYR A 469 13.46 25.33 16.37
N GLY A 470 13.06 24.27 17.08
CA GLY A 470 12.99 22.91 16.54
C GLY A 470 14.33 22.18 16.50
N SER A 471 15.39 22.73 17.09
CA SER A 471 16.70 22.07 17.29
C SER A 471 16.97 21.73 18.75
N PHE A 472 17.69 20.65 19.01
CA PHE A 472 18.00 20.20 20.36
C PHE A 472 19.46 20.49 20.70
N SER A 473 19.68 21.04 21.89
CA SER A 473 21.02 21.35 22.38
C SER A 473 21.13 21.12 23.88
N LEU A 474 22.36 20.91 24.34
CA LEU A 474 22.68 20.82 25.77
C LEU A 474 22.88 22.22 26.32
N LYS A 475 22.10 22.56 27.35
CA LYS A 475 22.24 23.81 28.09
C LYS A 475 22.66 23.55 29.53
N PRO A 476 23.84 24.03 29.96
CA PRO A 476 24.29 23.90 31.33
C PRO A 476 23.29 24.45 32.36
N LEU A 477 23.07 23.71 33.44
CA LEU A 477 22.17 24.11 34.51
C LEU A 477 22.91 24.90 35.60
N SER A 478 22.27 25.99 36.06
CA SER A 478 22.70 26.69 37.27
C SER A 478 22.43 25.85 38.53
N ILE A 479 23.18 26.08 39.61
CA ILE A 479 22.93 25.47 40.94
C ILE A 479 21.46 25.61 41.36
N ARG A 480 20.86 26.80 41.14
CA ARG A 480 19.45 27.06 41.47
C ARG A 480 18.51 26.16 40.67
N SER A 481 18.82 25.89 39.40
CA SER A 481 18.04 24.99 38.55
C SER A 481 18.22 23.53 38.97
N ILE A 482 19.45 23.11 39.28
CA ILE A 482 19.74 21.74 39.75
C ILE A 482 18.95 21.43 41.02
N LYS A 483 18.89 22.36 41.99
CA LYS A 483 18.07 22.19 43.22
C LYS A 483 16.58 21.98 42.96
N LYS A 484 16.04 22.40 41.82
CA LYS A 484 14.63 22.12 41.48
C LYS A 484 14.41 20.66 41.10
N PHE A 485 15.40 20.02 40.49
CA PHE A 485 15.36 18.59 40.15
C PHE A 485 15.80 17.72 41.32
N PHE A 486 16.67 18.25 42.20
CA PHE A 486 17.27 17.55 43.33
C PHE A 486 17.12 18.35 44.64
N PRO A 487 15.90 18.50 45.18
CA PRO A 487 15.65 19.39 46.32
C PRO A 487 16.33 18.94 47.62
N ASN A 488 16.57 17.64 47.78
CA ASN A 488 17.14 17.05 49.00
C ASN A 488 18.64 16.73 48.89
N VAL A 489 19.31 17.22 47.84
CA VAL A 489 20.73 16.96 47.60
C VAL A 489 21.55 18.21 47.86
N LEU A 490 22.61 18.07 48.66
CA LEU A 490 23.57 19.14 48.93
C LEU A 490 24.55 19.25 47.76
N ILE A 491 24.55 20.40 47.09
CA ILE A 491 25.38 20.63 45.91
C ILE A 491 26.73 21.21 46.35
N ILE A 492 27.80 20.57 45.92
CA ILE A 492 29.18 21.00 46.10
C ILE A 492 29.72 21.43 44.74
N ASN A 493 30.09 22.70 44.60
CA ASN A 493 30.65 23.22 43.36
C ASN A 493 32.17 23.15 43.41
N MET A 494 32.78 22.27 42.64
CA MET A 494 34.23 22.02 42.68
C MET A 494 35.04 23.24 42.24
N ALA A 495 34.46 24.12 41.42
CA ALA A 495 35.09 25.37 41.01
C ALA A 495 35.36 26.36 42.17
N THR A 496 34.78 26.16 43.36
CA THR A 496 34.99 27.08 44.50
C THR A 496 36.23 26.79 45.34
N PHE A 497 36.87 25.63 45.18
CA PHE A 497 37.94 25.19 46.10
C PHE A 497 39.37 25.47 45.57
N GLY A 498 39.52 25.67 44.26
CA GLY A 498 40.84 25.81 43.62
C GLY A 498 41.77 24.65 44.01
N ASP A 499 43.04 24.97 44.28
CA ASP A 499 44.06 23.96 44.63
C ASP A 499 44.13 23.70 46.16
N THR A 500 43.16 24.17 46.94
CA THR A 500 43.21 24.09 48.41
C THR A 500 42.35 22.97 48.96
N SER A 501 42.89 22.24 49.95
CA SER A 501 42.12 21.24 50.67
C SER A 501 41.08 21.93 51.57
N VAL A 502 39.83 21.48 51.52
CA VAL A 502 38.74 22.06 52.31
C VAL A 502 38.06 20.98 53.12
N GLN A 503 37.86 21.28 54.40
CA GLN A 503 37.11 20.46 55.33
C GLN A 503 35.67 20.99 55.42
N ILE A 504 34.70 20.09 55.32
CA ILE A 504 33.28 20.39 55.48
C ILE A 504 32.74 19.51 56.60
N ASP A 505 32.26 20.15 57.67
CA ASP A 505 31.61 19.46 58.77
C ASP A 505 30.17 19.09 58.38
N LYS A 506 29.80 17.83 58.63
CA LYS A 506 28.46 17.32 58.35
C LYS A 506 27.71 17.06 59.67
N PRO A 507 26.42 17.45 59.78
CA PRO A 507 25.56 17.06 60.91
C PRO A 507 25.26 15.55 60.90
N SER A 508 24.94 14.99 62.08
CA SER A 508 24.64 13.56 62.26
C SER A 508 23.57 13.00 61.29
N GLY A 509 23.71 11.71 60.95
CA GLY A 509 22.78 10.97 60.08
C GLY A 509 23.10 11.00 58.58
N ALA A 510 22.40 10.19 57.78
CA ALA A 510 22.64 10.08 56.34
C ALA A 510 22.37 11.39 55.57
N LYS A 511 23.26 11.73 54.62
CA LYS A 511 23.11 12.91 53.74
C LYS A 511 23.62 12.63 52.33
N THR A 512 22.90 13.14 51.34
CA THR A 512 23.20 12.99 49.92
C THR A 512 23.82 14.27 49.36
N TYR A 513 24.89 14.10 48.60
CA TYR A 513 25.68 15.15 47.97
C TYR A 513 25.70 14.98 46.46
N MET A 514 25.92 16.08 45.74
CA MET A 514 26.19 16.11 44.31
C MET A 514 27.39 17.00 44.03
N LEU A 515 28.40 16.45 43.37
CA LEU A 515 29.53 17.23 42.86
C LEU A 515 29.16 17.84 41.51
N ILE A 516 29.40 19.13 41.35
CA ILE A 516 29.29 19.79 40.06
C ILE A 516 30.48 20.70 39.81
N SER A 517 30.71 21.12 38.57
CA SER A 517 31.59 22.24 38.25
C SER A 517 30.87 23.25 37.36
N THR A 518 30.79 24.50 37.83
CA THR A 518 30.22 25.59 37.03
C THR A 518 31.23 26.29 36.13
N SER A 519 32.54 26.04 36.29
CA SER A 519 33.60 26.69 35.50
C SER A 519 33.81 26.04 34.13
N GLY A 520 33.24 24.86 33.88
CA GLY A 520 33.45 24.10 32.64
C GLY A 520 34.84 23.48 32.53
N MET A 521 35.67 23.57 33.57
CA MET A 521 36.96 22.86 33.63
C MET A 521 36.74 21.35 33.50
N SER A 522 37.67 20.68 32.82
CA SER A 522 37.75 19.23 32.81
C SER A 522 38.34 18.74 34.13
N TYR A 523 37.87 17.59 34.59
CA TYR A 523 38.31 16.86 35.76
C TYR A 523 38.50 15.42 35.32
N ASP A 524 39.67 14.87 35.62
CA ASP A 524 39.96 13.46 35.34
C ASP A 524 39.13 12.52 36.23
N GLY A 525 38.54 13.06 37.30
CA GLY A 525 37.61 12.36 38.18
C GLY A 525 37.76 12.74 39.65
N TYR A 526 37.07 11.97 40.49
CA TYR A 526 37.20 12.03 41.94
C TYR A 526 37.13 10.62 42.51
N ARG A 527 37.75 10.44 43.68
CA ARG A 527 37.72 9.17 44.42
C ARG A 527 37.04 9.38 45.77
N LEU A 528 36.09 8.52 46.08
CA LEU A 528 35.36 8.51 47.34
C LEU A 528 35.84 7.35 48.21
N SER A 529 35.99 7.57 49.51
CA SER A 529 36.38 6.50 50.46
C SER A 529 35.68 6.64 51.81
N GLY A 530 35.04 5.56 52.28
CA GLY A 530 34.30 5.50 53.54
C GLY A 530 32.94 4.81 53.40
N ASN A 531 32.03 5.04 54.35
CA ASN A 531 30.65 4.53 54.32
C ASN A 531 29.78 5.35 53.36
N ILE A 532 29.76 4.94 52.09
CA ILE A 532 29.15 5.70 50.99
C ILE A 532 28.34 4.78 50.09
N GLU A 533 27.18 5.25 49.69
CA GLU A 533 26.35 4.64 48.65
C GLU A 533 26.30 5.56 47.43
N MET A 534 26.60 5.03 46.24
CA MET A 534 26.51 5.80 44.99
C MET A 534 25.06 6.04 44.60
N GLY A 535 24.77 7.24 44.12
CA GLY A 535 23.46 7.64 43.64
C GLY A 535 23.21 7.27 42.17
N GLU A 536 22.13 7.82 41.62
CA GLU A 536 21.68 7.57 40.24
C GLU A 536 22.63 8.11 39.16
N LEU A 537 23.40 9.15 39.49
CA LEU A 537 24.47 9.68 38.64
C LEU A 537 25.79 9.47 39.37
N GLY A 538 26.88 9.35 38.59
CA GLY A 538 28.22 9.16 39.16
C GLY A 538 28.53 10.21 40.22
N ASN A 539 28.25 11.48 39.95
CA ASN A 539 28.51 12.60 40.85
C ASN A 539 27.58 12.71 42.06
N ILE A 540 26.57 11.85 42.20
CA ILE A 540 25.69 11.83 43.36
C ILE A 540 26.11 10.69 44.29
N PHE A 541 26.19 10.96 45.58
CA PHE A 541 26.49 9.92 46.57
C PHE A 541 25.88 10.27 47.93
N THR A 542 25.59 9.24 48.72
CA THR A 542 25.06 9.36 50.08
C THR A 542 26.10 8.88 51.07
N VAL A 543 26.44 9.73 52.03
CA VAL A 543 27.25 9.35 53.20
C VAL A 543 26.30 8.72 54.21
N THR A 544 26.47 7.42 54.48
CA THR A 544 25.52 6.60 55.26
C THR A 544 25.86 6.50 56.75
N SER A 545 26.88 7.22 57.22
CA SER A 545 27.24 7.25 58.64
C SER A 545 26.17 7.95 59.50
N ASP A 546 25.79 7.31 60.61
CA ASP A 546 24.94 7.90 61.66
C ASP A 546 25.73 8.76 62.65
N SER A 547 27.05 8.62 62.68
CA SER A 547 27.96 9.42 63.52
C SER A 547 28.39 10.71 62.84
N GLU A 548 28.80 11.71 63.64
CA GLU A 548 29.43 12.92 63.11
C GLU A 548 30.60 12.57 62.20
N THR A 549 30.58 13.12 60.99
CA THR A 549 31.50 12.77 59.90
C THR A 549 32.10 14.04 59.35
N GLN A 550 33.42 14.12 59.33
CA GLN A 550 34.16 15.18 58.64
C GLN A 550 34.42 14.75 57.21
N VAL A 551 34.16 15.66 56.25
CA VAL A 551 34.42 15.42 54.83
C VAL A 551 35.62 16.26 54.41
N ASN A 552 36.70 15.60 54.01
CA ASN A 552 37.94 16.23 53.57
C ASN A 552 38.08 16.09 52.06
N PHE A 553 38.23 17.22 51.38
CA PHE A 553 38.50 17.29 49.94
C PHE A 553 39.97 17.62 49.74
N THR A 554 40.70 16.76 49.05
CA THR A 554 42.13 16.94 48.78
C THR A 554 42.37 16.82 47.28
N PRO A 555 42.90 17.86 46.61
CA PRO A 555 43.35 17.71 45.23
C PRO A 555 44.46 16.66 45.17
N SER A 556 44.43 15.81 44.16
CA SER A 556 45.56 14.96 43.80
C SER A 556 46.73 15.84 43.35
N GLY A 557 47.96 15.30 43.38
CA GLY A 557 49.18 16.05 43.04
C GLY A 557 49.19 16.72 41.66
N ASP A 558 48.24 16.37 40.79
CA ASP A 558 48.15 16.82 39.40
C ASP A 558 47.09 17.92 39.20
N GLY A 559 46.34 18.33 40.25
CA GLY A 559 45.35 19.43 40.21
C GLY A 559 43.99 19.09 39.59
N ASP A 560 43.92 18.11 38.67
CA ASP A 560 42.71 17.78 37.89
C ASP A 560 41.86 16.63 38.47
N ASN A 561 42.35 15.97 39.52
CA ASN A 561 41.69 14.85 40.21
C ASN A 561 41.51 15.17 41.70
N TYR A 562 40.41 14.75 42.34
CA TYR A 562 40.15 14.99 43.77
C TYR A 562 39.96 13.70 44.58
N HIS A 563 40.49 13.67 45.79
CA HIS A 563 40.19 12.65 46.79
C HIS A 563 39.24 13.21 47.85
N ILE A 564 38.18 12.48 48.14
CA ILE A 564 37.17 12.86 49.14
C ILE A 564 37.13 11.79 50.21
N TYR A 565 37.64 12.14 51.40
CA TYR A 565 37.73 11.27 52.56
C TYR A 565 36.64 11.60 53.57
N PHE A 566 35.94 10.58 54.04
CA PHE A 566 34.91 10.71 55.06
C PHE A 566 35.43 10.10 56.35
N THR A 567 35.70 10.94 57.34
CA THR A 567 36.26 10.53 58.64
C THR A 567 35.18 10.64 59.69
N THR A 568 34.69 9.51 60.19
CA THR A 568 33.77 9.46 61.32
C THR A 568 34.54 9.65 62.61
N GLN A 569 34.15 10.62 63.45
CA GLN A 569 34.76 10.72 64.77
C GLN A 569 34.26 9.55 65.63
N GLY A 570 35.19 8.66 66.01
CA GLY A 570 34.88 7.47 66.79
C GLY A 570 34.48 7.82 68.22
N VAL A 571 33.38 7.21 68.68
CA VAL A 571 33.08 6.98 70.09
C VAL A 571 34.34 6.34 70.72
N GLN A 572 34.91 6.96 71.76
CA GLN A 572 35.97 6.32 72.55
C GLN A 572 35.46 4.96 73.07
N PRO A 573 36.26 3.89 73.03
CA PRO A 573 35.94 2.70 73.80
C PRO A 573 35.97 3.09 75.28
N GLN A 574 34.84 2.93 75.98
CA GLN A 574 34.88 2.87 77.45
C GLN A 574 35.80 1.71 77.83
N ALA A 575 36.90 2.04 78.51
CA ALA A 575 37.73 1.05 79.16
C ALA A 575 36.91 0.41 80.29
N ASP A 576 36.49 -0.85 80.09
CA ASP A 576 35.96 -1.67 81.16
C ASP A 576 37.04 -1.88 82.22
N ALA A 577 36.72 -1.43 83.43
CA ALA A 577 37.43 -1.80 84.64
C ALA A 577 37.02 -3.23 85.04
N SER A 578 37.98 -4.16 85.05
CA SER A 578 38.10 -5.23 86.05
C SER A 578 39.32 -6.10 85.74
N VAL A 579 40.43 -5.78 86.41
CA VAL A 579 41.49 -6.76 86.67
C VAL A 579 41.13 -7.43 87.99
N GLU A 580 40.50 -8.61 87.93
CA GLU A 580 40.54 -9.57 89.03
C GLU A 580 41.84 -10.36 88.95
N GLN A 581 42.57 -10.37 90.07
CA GLN A 581 43.72 -11.26 90.30
C GLN A 581 43.27 -12.72 90.34
N PRO A 582 44.06 -13.67 89.81
CA PRO A 582 44.00 -15.04 90.29
C PRO A 582 44.94 -15.21 91.49
N ALA A 583 44.37 -15.78 92.56
CA ALA A 583 45.08 -16.34 93.68
C ALA A 583 45.92 -17.55 93.24
N ASN A 584 47.08 -17.72 93.89
CA ASN A 584 47.97 -18.87 93.81
C ASN A 584 47.25 -20.19 94.12
N ALA A 585 47.62 -21.28 93.42
CA ALA A 585 47.98 -22.57 94.04
C ALA A 585 48.57 -23.55 93.00
N GLU A 586 49.74 -24.08 93.37
CA GLU A 586 50.50 -25.25 92.87
C GLU A 586 51.23 -25.18 91.51
#